data_AF-A0A8T4XM04-F1
#
_entry.id   AF-A0A8T4XM04-F1
#
_cell.length_a   1.000
_cell.length_b   1.000
_cell.length_c   1.000
_cell.angle_alpha   90.00
_cell.angle_beta   90.00
_cell.angle_gamma   90.00
#
_symmetry.space_group_name_H-M   'P 1'
#
loop_
_entity.id
_entity.type
_entity.pdbx_description
1 polymer ?
#
loop_
_entity_poly.entity_id
_entity_poly.type
_entity_poly.pdbx_seq_one_letter_code
_entity_poly.pdbx_strand_id
1 'polypeptide(L)'
;MKARIERMLPEIFEKYAGPDELWIFEGVSDEQLAEYQRLIRSKPKSGARFVHNRNADVKTVQIDPRVQFKAYLEHIINQFYLGGQTPLPKLFTTLGFTEASAKAALEIAERKIIALQRFIKRIIEREVFVPLIEQAGLDAKKAGCRLNWVYLKDQR
;
A
#
# COMPACT_ATOMS: atom_id res chain seq x y z
N MET A 1 7.44 9.88 15.06
CA MET A 1 7.24 10.96 14.06
C MET A 1 6.59 10.43 12.77
N LYS A 2 7.12 9.37 12.14
CA LYS A 2 6.57 8.72 10.92
C LYS A 2 5.05 8.42 10.97
N ALA A 3 4.59 7.62 11.93
CA ALA A 3 3.18 7.23 12.05
C ALA A 3 2.21 8.42 12.20
N ARG A 4 2.67 9.52 12.81
CA ARG A 4 1.87 10.75 12.94
C ARG A 4 1.69 11.43 11.57
N ILE A 5 2.72 11.43 10.74
CA ILE A 5 2.66 11.97 9.37
C ILE A 5 1.78 11.08 8.49
N GLU A 6 1.90 9.75 8.60
CA GLU A 6 1.09 8.79 7.84
C GLU A 6 -0.41 8.99 8.11
N ARG A 7 -0.76 9.26 9.38
CA ARG A 7 -2.13 9.52 9.80
C ARG A 7 -2.68 10.86 9.31
N MET A 8 -1.85 11.89 9.17
CA MET A 8 -2.30 13.23 8.75
C MET A 8 -2.53 13.34 7.24
N LEU A 9 -2.03 12.40 6.44
CA LEU A 9 -2.10 12.49 4.99
C LEU A 9 -3.50 12.34 4.39
N PRO A 10 -4.32 11.37 4.82
CA PRO A 10 -5.72 11.32 4.41
C PRO A 10 -6.44 12.64 4.70
N GLU A 11 -6.20 13.25 5.86
CA GLU A 11 -6.79 14.54 6.24
C GLU A 11 -6.34 15.67 5.32
N ILE A 12 -5.07 15.68 4.89
CA ILE A 12 -4.56 16.66 3.91
C ILE A 12 -5.22 16.45 2.54
N PHE A 13 -5.37 15.20 2.10
CA PHE A 13 -6.06 14.87 0.84
C PHE A 13 -7.54 15.28 0.86
N GLU A 14 -8.24 15.05 1.97
CA GLU A 14 -9.64 15.45 2.14
C GLU A 14 -9.80 16.97 2.13
N LYS A 15 -8.92 17.70 2.83
CA LYS A 15 -8.89 19.17 2.81
C LYS A 15 -8.54 19.74 1.44
N TYR A 16 -7.73 19.02 0.64
CA TYR A 16 -7.49 19.42 -0.74
C TYR A 16 -8.72 19.21 -1.62
N ALA A 17 -9.44 18.09 -1.45
CA ALA A 17 -10.66 17.79 -2.20
C ALA A 17 -11.86 18.68 -1.81
N GLY A 18 -11.86 19.22 -0.59
CA GLY A 18 -12.83 20.20 -0.09
C GLY A 18 -12.12 21.25 0.77
N PRO A 19 -11.58 22.32 0.16
CA PRO A 19 -10.86 23.36 0.90
C PRO A 19 -11.80 24.10 1.84
N ASP A 20 -11.24 24.71 2.88
CA ASP A 20 -12.00 25.62 3.73
C ASP A 20 -12.44 26.83 2.89
N GLU A 21 -13.74 27.14 2.97
CA GLU A 21 -14.36 28.22 2.21
C GLU A 21 -14.78 29.34 3.18
N LEU A 22 -14.36 30.57 2.86
CA LEU A 22 -14.87 31.75 3.53
C LEU A 22 -15.97 32.37 2.69
N TRP A 23 -17.18 32.36 3.24
CA TRP A 23 -18.38 32.90 2.61
C TRP A 23 -18.68 34.29 3.18
N ILE A 24 -18.58 35.32 2.34
CA ILE A 24 -18.88 36.70 2.72
C ILE A 24 -20.20 37.11 2.07
N PHE A 25 -21.18 37.47 2.92
CA PHE A 25 -22.48 37.96 2.49
C PHE A 25 -22.60 39.45 2.87
N GLU A 26 -22.48 40.34 1.88
CA GLU A 26 -22.61 41.78 2.13
C GLU A 26 -24.08 42.20 2.27
N GLY A 27 -24.39 42.99 3.31
CA GLY A 27 -25.73 43.58 3.51
C GLY A 27 -26.82 42.62 4.02
N VAL A 28 -26.44 41.46 4.58
CA VAL A 28 -27.36 40.47 5.14
C VAL A 28 -27.53 40.67 6.64
N SER A 29 -28.77 40.53 7.14
CA SER A 29 -29.08 40.60 8.59
C SER A 29 -28.61 39.35 9.34
N ASP A 30 -28.34 39.47 10.65
CA ASP A 30 -27.84 38.37 11.49
C ASP A 30 -28.77 37.13 11.49
N GLU A 31 -30.08 37.35 11.38
CA GLU A 31 -31.07 36.27 11.31
C GLU A 31 -30.96 35.46 10.00
N GLN A 32 -30.79 36.15 8.88
CA GLN A 32 -30.57 35.53 7.57
C GLN A 32 -29.20 34.85 7.49
N LEU A 33 -28.17 35.42 8.13
CA LEU A 33 -26.86 34.79 8.23
C LEU A 33 -26.93 33.46 9.01
N ALA A 34 -27.71 33.40 10.10
CA ALA A 34 -27.92 32.16 10.86
C ALA A 34 -28.67 31.08 10.06
N GLU A 35 -29.59 31.49 9.18
CA GLU A 35 -30.24 30.58 8.22
C GLU A 35 -29.23 30.04 7.19
N TYR A 36 -28.40 30.91 6.61
CA TYR A 36 -27.36 30.50 5.67
C TYR A 36 -26.30 29.59 6.30
N GLN A 37 -25.88 29.86 7.54
CA GLN A 37 -24.97 28.98 8.27
C GLN A 37 -25.55 27.58 8.46
N ARG A 38 -26.85 27.46 8.79
CA ARG A 38 -27.53 26.17 8.91
C ARG A 38 -27.60 25.45 7.56
N LEU A 39 -27.94 26.17 6.50
CA LEU A 39 -27.97 25.64 5.14
C LEU A 39 -26.59 25.09 4.75
N ILE A 40 -25.51 25.86 4.93
CA ILE A 40 -24.13 25.46 4.60
C ILE A 40 -23.71 24.24 5.42
N ARG A 41 -23.95 24.23 6.75
CA ARG A 41 -23.59 23.09 7.62
C ARG A 41 -24.33 21.79 7.30
N SER A 42 -25.55 21.89 6.77
CA SER A 42 -26.34 20.72 6.38
C SER A 42 -25.87 20.06 5.08
N LYS A 43 -24.91 20.63 4.37
CA LYS A 43 -24.44 20.12 3.07
C LYS A 43 -23.26 19.15 3.22
N PRO A 44 -23.06 18.29 2.21
CA PRO A 44 -21.87 17.46 2.14
C PRO A 44 -20.60 18.33 2.11
N LYS A 45 -19.55 17.88 2.77
CA LYS A 45 -18.26 18.59 2.87
C LYS A 45 -17.52 18.72 1.52
N SER A 46 -17.98 18.05 0.46
CA SER A 46 -17.36 18.08 -0.86
C SER A 46 -18.35 18.35 -1.98
N GLY A 47 -17.99 19.26 -2.89
CA GLY A 47 -18.58 19.38 -4.22
C GLY A 47 -19.96 20.05 -4.34
N ALA A 48 -20.53 20.64 -3.28
CA ALA A 48 -21.81 21.33 -3.38
C ALA A 48 -21.65 22.70 -4.09
N ARG A 49 -22.40 22.91 -5.19
CA ARG A 49 -22.45 24.21 -5.90
C ARG A 49 -23.71 24.95 -5.49
N PHE A 50 -23.56 26.16 -4.96
CA PHE A 50 -24.68 27.05 -4.68
C PHE A 50 -24.96 27.95 -5.88
N VAL A 51 -26.24 28.12 -6.20
CA VAL A 51 -26.72 29.14 -7.15
C VAL A 51 -27.58 30.10 -6.34
N HIS A 52 -27.17 31.37 -6.26
CA HIS A 52 -27.89 32.39 -5.51
C HIS A 52 -28.08 33.66 -6.34
N ASN A 53 -29.12 34.41 -6.01
CA ASN A 53 -29.56 35.62 -6.72
C ASN A 53 -28.80 36.89 -6.29
N ARG A 54 -28.24 36.90 -5.07
CA ARG A 54 -27.52 38.05 -4.50
C ARG A 54 -26.00 37.91 -4.67
N ASN A 55 -25.30 39.04 -4.66
CA ASN A 55 -23.84 39.08 -4.72
C ASN A 55 -23.24 38.34 -3.51
N ALA A 56 -22.44 37.31 -3.78
CA ALA A 56 -21.66 36.60 -2.78
C ALA A 56 -20.21 36.51 -3.27
N ASP A 57 -19.26 36.89 -2.41
CA ASP A 57 -17.83 36.71 -2.68
C ASP A 57 -17.36 35.42 -2.02
N VAL A 58 -16.94 34.45 -2.84
CA VAL A 58 -16.47 33.13 -2.38
C VAL A 58 -14.96 33.11 -2.50
N LYS A 59 -14.28 33.18 -1.36
CA LYS A 59 -12.82 33.05 -1.29
C LYS A 59 -12.47 31.62 -0.91
N THR A 60 -12.06 30.84 -1.90
CA THR A 60 -11.48 29.51 -1.69
C THR A 60 -10.00 29.65 -1.34
N VAL A 61 -9.53 29.00 -0.29
CA VAL A 61 -8.09 28.88 -0.03
C VAL A 61 -7.50 27.94 -1.07
N GLN A 62 -6.75 28.48 -2.04
CA GLN A 62 -6.00 27.65 -2.99
C GLN A 62 -4.76 27.08 -2.30
N ILE A 63 -4.76 25.77 -2.07
CA ILE A 63 -3.58 25.03 -1.63
C ILE A 63 -2.74 24.69 -2.87
N ASP A 64 -1.43 24.97 -2.86
CA ASP A 64 -0.55 24.67 -3.99
C ASP A 64 -0.51 23.13 -4.24
N PRO A 65 -0.96 22.65 -5.42
CA PRO A 65 -1.00 21.23 -5.75
C PRO A 65 0.39 20.60 -5.94
N ARG A 66 1.48 21.38 -5.87
CA ARG A 66 2.86 20.92 -6.02
C ARG A 66 3.42 20.21 -4.79
N VAL A 67 2.68 20.14 -3.67
CA VAL A 67 3.10 19.32 -2.53
C VAL A 67 3.26 17.88 -3.01
N GLN A 68 4.49 17.38 -2.97
CA GLN A 68 4.89 16.11 -3.59
C GLN A 68 4.41 14.90 -2.77
N PHE A 69 3.09 14.69 -2.69
CA PHE A 69 2.49 13.51 -2.06
C PHE A 69 3.00 12.21 -2.70
N LYS A 70 3.42 12.27 -3.96
CA LYS A 70 4.02 11.15 -4.69
C LYS A 70 5.21 10.54 -3.95
N ALA A 71 6.17 11.35 -3.50
CA ALA A 71 7.36 10.85 -2.80
C ALA A 71 6.99 10.13 -1.50
N TYR A 72 5.92 10.60 -0.86
CA TYR A 72 5.42 9.98 0.36
C TYR A 72 4.69 8.66 0.11
N LEU A 73 3.79 8.62 -0.88
CA LEU A 73 3.10 7.40 -1.27
C LEU A 73 4.12 6.33 -1.71
N GLU A 74 5.13 6.74 -2.48
CA GLU A 74 6.26 5.88 -2.82
C GLU A 74 7.00 5.39 -1.57
N HIS A 75 7.22 6.22 -0.56
CA HIS A 75 7.83 5.79 0.69
C HIS A 75 6.99 4.71 1.41
N ILE A 76 5.69 4.92 1.60
CA ILE A 76 4.81 3.93 2.25
C ILE A 76 4.85 2.60 1.49
N ILE A 77 4.66 2.67 0.16
CA ILE A 77 4.62 1.49 -0.69
C ILE A 77 5.97 0.74 -0.64
N ASN A 78 7.10 1.45 -0.68
CA ASN A 78 8.42 0.85 -0.55
C ASN A 78 8.64 0.19 0.83
N GLN A 79 8.04 0.72 1.90
CA GLN A 79 8.09 0.08 3.23
C GLN A 79 7.28 -1.22 3.25
N PHE A 80 6.11 -1.24 2.58
CA PHE A 80 5.34 -2.46 2.41
C PHE A 80 6.12 -3.52 1.62
N TYR A 81 6.80 -3.13 0.53
CA TYR A 81 7.64 -4.04 -0.24
C TYR A 81 8.84 -4.55 0.56
N LEU A 82 9.45 -3.70 1.39
CA LEU A 82 10.53 -4.11 2.30
C LEU A 82 10.03 -5.13 3.33
N GLY A 83 8.87 -4.90 3.94
CA GLY A 83 8.25 -5.82 4.90
C GLY A 83 7.83 -7.15 4.28
N GLY A 84 7.22 -7.09 3.09
CA GLY A 84 6.90 -8.27 2.28
C GLY A 84 8.13 -8.97 1.71
N GLN A 85 9.32 -8.36 1.85
CA GLN A 85 10.60 -8.97 1.50
C GLN A 85 10.70 -9.42 0.04
N THR A 86 9.87 -8.85 -0.84
CA THR A 86 9.72 -9.22 -2.25
C THR A 86 9.90 -8.00 -3.16
N PRO A 87 10.72 -8.12 -4.21
CA PRO A 87 10.87 -7.06 -5.21
C PRO A 87 9.79 -7.10 -6.29
N LEU A 88 8.98 -8.17 -6.37
CA LEU A 88 8.07 -8.44 -7.49
C LEU A 88 7.09 -7.30 -7.78
N PRO A 89 6.35 -6.74 -6.80
CA PRO A 89 5.39 -5.68 -7.09
C PRO A 89 6.08 -4.47 -7.72
N LYS A 90 7.28 -4.13 -7.24
CA LYS A 90 8.05 -2.99 -7.75
C LYS A 90 8.50 -3.19 -9.20
N LEU A 91 8.81 -4.42 -9.60
CA LEU A 91 9.14 -4.78 -10.98
C LEU A 91 7.95 -4.60 -11.94
N PHE A 92 6.72 -4.84 -11.48
CA PHE A 92 5.52 -4.68 -12.32
C PHE A 92 5.00 -3.24 -12.36
N THR A 93 5.15 -2.47 -11.28
CA THR A 93 4.48 -1.16 -11.15
C THR A 93 5.38 0.04 -11.44
N THR A 94 6.71 -0.12 -11.42
CA THR A 94 7.64 1.03 -11.52
C THR A 94 8.27 1.06 -12.91
N LEU A 95 8.00 2.14 -13.66
CA LEU A 95 8.69 2.43 -14.92
C LEU A 95 10.18 2.71 -14.63
N GLY A 96 11.08 2.08 -15.40
CA GLY A 96 12.53 2.34 -15.31
C GLY A 96 13.39 1.22 -14.72
N PHE A 97 12.85 0.03 -14.47
CA PHE A 97 13.70 -1.14 -14.19
C PHE A 97 14.45 -1.57 -15.46
N THR A 98 15.78 -1.61 -15.37
CA THR A 98 16.62 -2.22 -16.39
C THR A 98 16.65 -3.74 -16.21
N GLU A 99 16.97 -4.48 -17.27
CA GLU A 99 17.13 -5.94 -17.20
C GLU A 99 18.09 -6.37 -16.07
N ALA A 100 19.18 -5.63 -15.88
CA ALA A 100 20.16 -5.87 -14.82
C ALA A 100 19.52 -5.79 -13.42
N SER A 101 18.70 -4.76 -13.17
CA SER A 101 18.01 -4.60 -11.89
C SER A 101 16.94 -5.67 -11.64
N ALA A 102 16.25 -6.12 -12.69
CA ALA A 102 15.30 -7.23 -12.61
C ALA A 102 16.00 -8.56 -12.30
N LYS A 103 17.15 -8.82 -12.93
CA LYS A 103 17.95 -10.03 -12.69
C LYS A 103 18.49 -10.08 -11.25
N ALA A 104 19.05 -8.98 -10.75
CA ALA A 104 19.52 -8.90 -9.37
C ALA A 104 18.39 -9.13 -8.35
N ALA A 105 17.19 -8.59 -8.62
CA ALA A 105 16.01 -8.81 -7.79
C ALA A 105 15.57 -10.27 -7.79
N LEU A 106 15.55 -10.94 -8.95
CA LEU A 106 15.23 -12.36 -9.07
C LEU A 106 16.25 -13.23 -8.32
N GLU A 107 17.55 -12.96 -8.44
CA GLU A 107 18.59 -13.71 -7.72
C GLU A 107 18.42 -13.65 -6.20
N ILE A 108 18.06 -12.50 -5.65
CA ILE A 108 17.79 -12.34 -4.22
C ILE A 108 16.54 -13.13 -3.81
N ALA A 109 15.47 -13.08 -4.61
CA ALA A 109 14.24 -13.81 -4.35
C ALA A 109 14.48 -15.33 -4.39
N GLU A 110 15.22 -15.82 -5.39
CA GLU A 110 15.59 -17.22 -5.52
C GLU A 110 16.34 -17.72 -4.28
N ARG A 111 17.34 -16.98 -3.78
CA ARG A 111 18.08 -17.35 -2.56
C ARG A 111 17.15 -17.61 -1.36
N LYS A 112 16.10 -16.78 -1.19
CA LYS A 112 15.10 -16.96 -0.14
C LYS A 112 14.25 -18.20 -0.37
N ILE A 113 13.81 -18.42 -1.61
CA ILE A 113 13.05 -19.62 -2.00
C ILE A 113 13.87 -20.88 -1.71
N ILE A 114 15.17 -20.92 -2.07
CA ILE A 114 16.03 -22.08 -1.79
C ILE A 114 16.10 -22.35 -0.28
N ALA A 115 16.26 -21.30 0.53
CA ALA A 115 16.32 -21.44 1.97
C ALA A 115 15.02 -22.02 2.55
N LEU A 116 13.88 -21.52 2.09
CA LEU A 116 12.56 -21.99 2.51
C LEU A 116 12.30 -23.44 2.06
N GLN A 117 12.61 -23.77 0.81
CA GLN A 117 12.56 -25.12 0.27
C GLN A 117 13.39 -26.10 1.11
N ARG A 118 14.62 -25.72 1.48
CA ARG A 118 15.49 -26.55 2.35
C ARG A 118 14.90 -26.71 3.74
N PHE A 119 14.32 -25.66 4.31
CA PHE A 119 13.67 -25.71 5.60
C PHE A 119 12.48 -26.67 5.60
N ILE A 120 11.57 -26.53 4.62
CA ILE A 120 10.41 -27.41 4.44
C ILE A 120 10.86 -28.85 4.19
N LYS A 121 11.85 -29.08 3.33
CA LYS A 121 12.43 -30.41 3.07
C LYS A 121 12.88 -31.10 4.35
N ARG A 122 13.62 -30.41 5.22
CA ARG A 122 14.10 -30.99 6.48
C ARG A 122 12.95 -31.36 7.42
N ILE A 123 11.91 -30.52 7.49
CA ILE A 123 10.74 -30.79 8.32
C ILE A 123 9.97 -31.99 7.79
N ILE A 124 9.66 -32.02 6.49
CA ILE A 124 8.91 -33.13 5.89
C ILE A 124 9.69 -34.44 6.02
N GLU A 125 10.99 -34.44 5.72
CA GLU A 125 11.80 -35.65 5.84
C GLU A 125 11.84 -36.18 7.27
N ARG A 126 11.97 -35.30 8.27
CA ARG A 126 12.07 -35.69 9.68
C ARG A 126 10.72 -36.06 10.31
N GLU A 127 9.68 -35.27 10.05
CA GLU A 127 8.39 -35.38 10.74
C GLU A 127 7.37 -36.23 9.98
N VAL A 128 7.61 -36.50 8.69
CA VAL A 128 6.68 -37.28 7.84
C VAL A 128 7.35 -38.54 7.31
N PHE A 129 8.47 -38.42 6.60
CA PHE A 129 9.08 -39.60 5.93
C PHE A 129 9.66 -40.59 6.93
N VAL A 130 10.47 -40.13 7.89
CA VAL A 130 11.07 -41.02 8.90
C VAL A 130 9.98 -41.79 9.67
N PRO A 131 8.95 -41.14 10.27
CA PRO A 131 7.91 -41.86 10.99
C PRO A 131 7.13 -42.86 10.13
N LEU A 132 6.80 -42.51 8.89
CA LEU A 132 6.07 -43.42 7.99
C LEU A 132 6.89 -44.66 7.61
N ILE A 133 8.19 -44.51 7.38
CA ILE A 133 9.09 -45.61 7.04
C ILE A 133 9.27 -46.53 8.25
N GLU A 134 9.46 -45.96 9.44
CA GLU A 134 9.57 -46.72 10.69
C GLU A 134 8.27 -47.46 11.03
N GLN A 135 7.10 -46.84 10.81
CA GLN A 135 5.78 -47.49 10.96
C GLN A 135 5.59 -48.66 10.00
N ALA A 136 6.20 -48.61 8.81
CA ALA A 136 6.23 -49.73 7.87
C ALA A 136 7.23 -50.84 8.25
N GLY A 137 7.92 -50.73 9.39
CA GLY A 137 8.91 -51.69 9.86
C GLY A 137 10.25 -51.63 9.12
N LEU A 138 10.52 -50.54 8.39
CA LEU A 138 11.75 -50.34 7.62
C LEU A 138 12.72 -49.42 8.37
N ASP A 139 14.01 -49.59 8.12
CA ASP A 139 15.06 -48.69 8.64
C ASP A 139 15.11 -47.41 7.79
N ALA A 140 14.68 -46.29 8.36
CA ALA A 140 14.65 -44.99 7.68
C ALA A 140 16.03 -44.50 7.23
N LYS A 141 17.12 -44.86 7.94
CA LYS A 141 18.48 -44.48 7.54
C LYS A 141 18.91 -45.24 6.29
N LYS A 142 18.56 -46.52 6.18
CA LYS A 142 18.84 -47.34 4.99
C LYS A 142 17.96 -46.93 3.81
N ALA A 143 16.69 -46.60 4.06
CA ALA A 143 15.75 -46.19 3.01
C ALA A 143 16.16 -44.86 2.35
N GLY A 144 16.76 -43.93 3.10
CA GLY A 144 17.35 -42.71 2.54
C GLY A 144 16.38 -41.84 1.75
N CYS A 145 15.08 -41.87 2.07
CA CYS A 145 14.05 -41.14 1.35
C CYS A 145 14.25 -39.62 1.47
N ARG A 146 14.23 -38.90 0.34
CA ARG A 146 14.52 -37.46 0.27
C ARG A 146 13.49 -36.72 -0.59
N LEU A 147 13.05 -35.56 -0.13
CA LEU A 147 12.18 -34.66 -0.88
C LEU A 147 13.00 -33.77 -1.82
N ASN A 148 12.92 -33.98 -3.13
CA ASN A 148 13.66 -33.18 -4.10
C ASN A 148 12.74 -32.11 -4.72
N TRP A 149 13.16 -30.85 -4.63
CA TRP A 149 12.49 -29.74 -5.32
C TRP A 149 13.02 -29.67 -6.75
N VAL A 150 12.13 -29.67 -7.74
CA VAL A 150 12.52 -29.45 -9.14
C VAL A 150 12.84 -27.97 -9.34
N TYR A 151 14.05 -27.65 -9.77
CA TYR A 151 14.39 -26.32 -10.26
C TYR A 151 13.98 -26.23 -11.73
N LEU A 152 13.08 -25.31 -12.07
CA LEU A 152 12.68 -25.03 -13.46
C LEU A 152 13.78 -24.34 -14.30
N LYS A 153 15.06 -24.43 -13.90
CA LYS A 153 16.17 -23.74 -14.58
C LYS A 153 16.79 -24.50 -15.75
N ASP A 154 16.55 -25.81 -15.87
CA ASP A 154 17.19 -26.66 -16.89
C ASP A 154 16.35 -26.86 -18.17
N GLN A 155 15.45 -25.94 -18.52
CA GLN A 155 14.72 -25.96 -19.80
C GLN A 155 15.13 -24.82 -20.76
N ARG A 156 16.43 -24.52 -20.84
CA ARG A 156 16.97 -23.67 -21.91
C ARG A 156 18.01 -24.43 -22.72
#